data_AF-A0A7G1NGW8-F1
#
_entry.id   AF-A0A7G1NGW8-F1
#
_cell.length_a   1.000
_cell.length_b   1.000
_cell.length_c   1.000
_cell.angle_alpha   90.00
_cell.angle_beta   90.00
_cell.angle_gamma   90.00
#
_symmetry.space_group_name_H-M   'P 1'
#
loop_
_entity.id
_entity.type
_entity.pdbx_description
1 polymer ?
#
loop_
_entity_poly.entity_id
_entity_poly.type
_entity_poly.pdbx_seq_one_letter_code
_entity_poly.pdbx_strand_id
1 'polypeptide(L)'
;MTTNAETPRMMAGALREDSAVGASSAAIVPQATDDAHQGDALFPADPALPIARPVPVQTSGRLEFAARCPECRTWHRHVSLGEKDAPCGAHYRLEFKGAA
;
A
#
# COMPACT_ATOMS: atom_id res chain seq x y z
N MET A 1 36.04 14.86 -32.02
CA MET A 1 35.40 14.98 -30.70
C MET A 1 34.73 13.66 -30.40
N THR A 2 34.98 13.13 -29.22
CA THR A 2 34.96 11.71 -28.82
C THR A 2 33.55 11.15 -28.63
N THR A 3 33.25 10.01 -29.25
CA THR A 3 32.10 9.17 -28.93
C THR A 3 32.49 8.23 -27.79
N ASN A 4 31.94 8.44 -26.59
CA ASN A 4 32.05 7.53 -25.46
C ASN A 4 30.66 7.29 -24.88
N ALA A 5 30.17 6.06 -24.96
CA ALA A 5 29.10 5.55 -24.11
C ALA A 5 29.26 4.03 -24.00
N GLU A 6 30.12 3.62 -23.08
CA GLU A 6 30.30 2.25 -22.66
C GLU A 6 29.04 1.78 -21.92
N THR A 7 28.49 0.65 -22.35
CA THR A 7 27.28 0.04 -21.76
C THR A 7 27.71 -1.05 -20.77
N PRO A 8 27.42 -0.95 -19.47
CA PRO A 8 27.55 -2.10 -18.58
C PRO A 8 26.38 -3.06 -18.79
N ARG A 9 26.70 -4.24 -19.32
CA ARG A 9 25.81 -5.38 -19.54
C ARG A 9 25.68 -6.14 -18.22
N MET A 10 24.67 -5.82 -17.40
CA MET A 10 24.40 -6.59 -16.19
C MET A 10 23.64 -7.87 -16.50
N MET A 11 24.04 -8.91 -15.77
CA MET A 11 23.79 -10.32 -15.97
C MET A 11 22.32 -10.71 -15.81
N ALA A 12 21.85 -11.56 -16.72
CA ALA A 12 20.57 -12.25 -16.65
C ALA A 12 20.77 -13.67 -16.11
N GLY A 13 19.85 -14.10 -15.24
CA GLY A 13 19.67 -15.49 -14.82
C GLY A 13 20.49 -15.86 -13.57
N ALA A 14 19.99 -16.67 -12.65
CA ALA A 14 18.73 -17.35 -12.51
C ALA A 14 18.69 -17.83 -11.06
N LEU A 15 17.53 -17.78 -10.40
CA LEU A 15 17.32 -18.69 -9.27
C LEU A 15 15.97 -19.39 -9.46
N ARG A 16 16.12 -20.66 -9.83
CA ARG A 16 15.09 -21.68 -9.96
C ARG A 16 14.44 -21.94 -8.61
N GLU A 17 13.14 -22.15 -8.69
CA GLU A 17 12.29 -22.79 -7.69
C GLU A 17 12.79 -24.20 -7.38
N ASP A 18 12.74 -24.60 -6.10
CA ASP A 18 12.55 -26.00 -5.72
C ASP A 18 11.81 -26.02 -4.36
N SER A 19 10.49 -26.16 -4.44
CA SER A 19 9.63 -26.48 -3.29
C SER A 19 9.63 -27.99 -3.10
N ALA A 20 10.25 -28.47 -2.03
CA ALA A 20 10.17 -29.85 -1.60
C ALA A 20 9.29 -29.98 -0.35
N VAL A 21 8.28 -30.85 -0.48
CA VAL A 21 7.38 -31.34 0.55
C VAL A 21 8.16 -32.11 1.62
N GLY A 22 7.79 -31.99 2.90
CA GLY A 22 8.48 -32.74 3.95
C GLY A 22 7.83 -32.61 5.31
N ALA A 23 7.01 -33.60 5.65
CA ALA A 23 6.29 -33.81 6.89
C ALA A 23 7.08 -33.53 8.18
N SER A 24 6.37 -33.15 9.25
CA SER A 24 6.24 -34.03 10.43
C SER A 24 5.28 -33.44 11.45
N SER A 25 4.22 -34.19 11.73
CA SER A 25 3.37 -34.03 12.91
C SER A 25 4.18 -34.33 14.17
N ALA A 26 4.18 -33.41 15.12
CA ALA A 26 4.53 -33.71 16.50
C ALA A 26 3.51 -33.00 17.40
N ALA A 27 2.90 -33.79 18.28
CA ALA A 27 1.87 -33.39 19.21
C ALA A 27 2.30 -32.20 20.07
N ILE A 28 1.40 -31.23 20.24
CA ILE A 28 1.53 -30.20 21.27
C ILE A 28 0.28 -30.28 22.14
N VAL A 29 0.54 -30.62 23.39
CA VAL A 29 -0.36 -30.69 24.54
C VAL A 29 -1.19 -29.40 24.65
N PRO A 30 -2.50 -29.45 24.92
CA PRO A 30 -3.25 -28.24 25.23
C PRO A 30 -2.82 -27.74 26.62
N GLN A 31 -1.86 -26.82 26.64
CA GLN A 31 -1.55 -26.07 27.86
C GLN A 31 -2.61 -24.98 28.00
N ALA A 32 -3.46 -25.18 29.00
CA ALA A 32 -4.39 -24.20 29.53
C ALA A 32 -3.72 -22.84 29.64
N THR A 33 -4.24 -21.85 28.91
CA THR A 33 -3.88 -20.45 29.10
C THR A 33 -4.92 -19.86 30.01
N ASP A 34 -4.65 -20.05 31.31
CA ASP A 34 -5.19 -19.18 32.34
C ASP A 34 -4.55 -17.80 32.21
N ASP A 35 -5.38 -16.82 32.48
CA ASP A 35 -5.21 -15.38 32.47
C ASP A 35 -3.81 -14.87 32.85
N ALA A 36 -3.30 -13.88 32.10
CA ALA A 36 -3.05 -12.53 32.64
C ALA A 36 -2.08 -11.70 31.78
N HIS A 37 -2.33 -10.39 31.83
CA HIS A 37 -1.44 -9.26 31.51
C HIS A 37 -1.54 -8.66 30.10
N GLN A 38 -2.72 -8.07 29.87
CA GLN A 38 -2.86 -6.65 29.54
C GLN A 38 -1.61 -5.81 29.90
N GLY A 39 -0.88 -5.32 28.89
CA GLY A 39 0.18 -4.33 29.07
C GLY A 39 1.16 -4.26 27.91
N ASP A 40 0.83 -3.51 26.85
CA ASP A 40 1.73 -2.54 26.17
C ASP A 40 1.00 -1.85 24.98
N ALA A 41 0.05 -0.97 25.27
CA ALA A 41 -0.52 -0.06 24.27
C ALA A 41 -0.39 1.38 24.78
N LEU A 42 0.85 1.80 25.07
CA LEU A 42 1.16 3.17 25.52
C LEU A 42 1.19 4.20 24.37
N PHE A 43 0.96 3.77 23.13
CA PHE A 43 0.82 4.64 21.99
C PHE A 43 -0.54 4.36 21.33
N PRO A 44 -1.45 5.36 21.24
CA PRO A 44 -2.58 5.22 20.33
C PRO A 44 -1.99 4.97 18.94
N ALA A 45 -2.32 3.84 18.32
CA ALA A 45 -2.03 3.64 16.92
C ALA A 45 -2.69 4.81 16.19
N ASP A 46 -1.88 5.71 15.64
CA ASP A 46 -2.40 6.83 14.86
C ASP A 46 -3.31 6.25 13.79
N PRO A 47 -4.60 6.64 13.74
CA PRO A 47 -5.55 6.04 12.83
C PRO A 47 -5.12 6.39 11.41
N ALA A 48 -4.41 5.45 10.77
CA ALA A 48 -3.89 5.65 9.42
C ALA A 48 -5.02 6.15 8.50
N LEU A 49 -4.80 7.29 7.86
CA LEU A 49 -5.80 7.88 6.97
C LEU A 49 -6.23 6.86 5.92
N PRO A 50 -7.54 6.73 5.66
CA PRO A 50 -8.01 5.83 4.63
C PRO A 50 -7.40 6.23 3.28
N ILE A 51 -6.91 5.24 2.53
CA ILE A 51 -6.28 5.45 1.23
C ILE A 51 -7.33 5.24 0.14
N ALA A 52 -7.62 6.29 -0.62
CA ALA A 52 -8.46 6.23 -1.81
C ALA A 52 -7.58 6.15 -3.06
N ARG A 53 -7.92 5.24 -3.98
CA ARG A 53 -7.19 5.06 -5.24
C ARG A 53 -7.81 5.94 -6.33
N PRO A 54 -7.11 6.98 -6.81
CA PRO A 54 -7.66 7.83 -7.86
C PRO A 54 -7.54 7.21 -9.24
N VAL A 55 -8.47 7.59 -10.11
CA VAL A 55 -8.41 7.44 -11.55
C VAL A 55 -7.99 8.79 -12.15
N PRO A 56 -6.92 8.86 -12.96
CA PRO A 56 -6.54 10.09 -13.64
C PRO A 56 -7.59 10.44 -14.70
N VAL A 57 -7.96 11.72 -14.77
CA VAL A 57 -8.93 12.27 -15.73
C VAL A 57 -8.33 13.53 -16.34
N GLN A 58 -8.33 13.65 -17.67
CA GLN A 58 -7.87 14.86 -18.34
C GLN A 58 -9.06 15.72 -18.75
N THR A 59 -9.05 16.99 -18.35
CA THR A 59 -10.12 17.96 -18.59
C THR A 59 -9.52 19.30 -18.99
N SER A 60 -9.90 19.81 -20.16
CA SER A 60 -9.42 21.10 -20.67
C SER A 60 -7.88 21.25 -20.63
N GLY A 61 -7.16 20.15 -20.88
CA GLY A 61 -5.70 20.11 -20.83
C GLY A 61 -5.09 19.96 -19.43
N ARG A 62 -5.88 19.93 -18.35
CA ARG A 62 -5.42 19.70 -16.97
C ARG A 62 -5.62 18.24 -16.55
N LEU A 63 -4.64 17.69 -15.85
CA LEU A 63 -4.77 16.40 -15.19
C LEU A 63 -5.46 16.57 -13.84
N GLU A 64 -6.53 15.81 -13.64
CA GLU A 64 -7.29 15.71 -12.40
C GLU A 64 -7.35 14.25 -11.94
N PHE A 65 -7.77 14.03 -10.71
CA PHE A 65 -7.83 12.73 -10.06
C PHE A 65 -9.24 12.54 -9.48
N ALA A 66 -10.01 11.64 -10.08
CA ALA A 66 -11.31 11.25 -9.56
C ALA A 66 -11.15 10.04 -8.63
N ALA A 67 -11.60 10.13 -7.39
CA ALA A 67 -11.54 9.04 -6.43
C ALA A 67 -12.88 8.83 -5.75
N ARG A 68 -13.16 7.58 -5.39
CA ARG A 68 -14.34 7.23 -4.60
C ARG A 68 -14.05 7.49 -3.13
N CYS A 69 -14.87 8.34 -2.51
CA CYS A 69 -14.77 8.64 -1.08
C CYS A 69 -14.92 7.36 -0.25
N PRO A 70 -14.04 7.11 0.74
CA PRO A 70 -14.22 5.98 1.65
C PRO A 70 -15.47 6.12 2.52
N GLU A 71 -15.87 7.36 2.87
CA GLU A 71 -17.01 7.63 3.75
C GLU A 71 -18.34 7.71 2.99
N CYS A 72 -18.54 8.75 2.17
CA CYS A 72 -19.84 8.98 1.50
C CYS A 72 -20.04 8.11 0.24
N ARG A 73 -19.05 7.30 -0.13
CA ARG A 73 -19.05 6.42 -1.33
C ARG A 73 -19.29 7.12 -2.68
N THR A 74 -19.28 8.45 -2.70
CA THR A 74 -19.46 9.30 -3.89
C THR A 74 -18.11 9.60 -4.56
N TRP A 75 -18.12 9.98 -5.83
CA TRP A 75 -16.93 10.39 -6.56
C TRP A 75 -16.56 11.85 -6.25
N HIS A 76 -15.31 12.08 -5.87
CA HIS A 76 -14.73 13.41 -5.70
C HIS A 76 -13.57 13.61 -6.67
N ARG A 77 -13.41 14.84 -7.13
CA ARG A 77 -12.32 15.24 -8.03
C ARG A 77 -11.32 16.10 -7.27
N HIS A 78 -10.04 15.83 -7.50
CA HIS A 78 -8.92 16.54 -6.92
C HIS A 78 -7.91 16.88 -8.00
N VAL A 79 -7.19 17.98 -7.83
CA VAL A 79 -6.16 18.42 -8.80
C VAL A 79 -4.76 17.93 -8.45
N SER A 80 -4.60 17.23 -7.32
CA SER A 80 -3.33 16.69 -6.84
C SER A 80 -3.52 15.42 -6.01
N LEU A 81 -2.43 14.67 -5.82
CA LEU A 81 -2.36 13.50 -4.93
C LEU A 81 -2.06 13.93 -3.47
N GLY A 82 -1.96 12.94 -2.58
CA GLY A 82 -1.66 13.13 -1.16
C GLY A 82 -2.91 13.27 -0.31
N GLU A 83 -2.78 13.85 0.88
CA GLU A 83 -3.90 14.06 1.79
C GLU A 83 -4.87 15.11 1.22
N LYS A 84 -6.17 14.83 1.39
CA LYS A 84 -7.27 15.63 0.87
C LYS A 84 -8.46 15.61 1.81
N ASP A 85 -9.12 16.76 1.82
CA ASP A 85 -10.43 16.95 2.42
C ASP A 85 -11.48 16.88 1.30
N ALA A 86 -12.44 15.99 1.46
CA ALA A 86 -13.60 15.97 0.58
C ALA A 86 -14.63 17.03 0.97
N PRO A 87 -15.45 17.48 0.01
CA PRO A 87 -16.56 18.38 0.30
C PRO A 87 -17.61 17.76 1.24
N CYS A 88 -17.59 16.44 1.44
CA CYS A 88 -18.43 15.76 2.42
C CYS A 88 -17.87 15.77 3.86
N GLY A 89 -16.69 16.38 4.08
CA GLY A 89 -16.00 16.42 5.38
C GLY A 89 -15.05 15.24 5.64
N ALA A 90 -14.90 14.31 4.69
CA ALA A 90 -14.01 13.17 4.86
C ALA A 90 -12.54 13.55 4.61
N HIS A 91 -11.64 13.04 5.46
CA HIS A 91 -10.20 13.20 5.33
C HIS A 91 -9.58 11.89 4.84
N TYR A 92 -8.87 11.90 3.70
CA TYR A 92 -8.25 10.69 3.14
C TYR A 92 -7.03 11.00 2.29
N ARG A 93 -6.22 9.96 2.03
CA ARG A 93 -5.02 10.08 1.20
C ARG A 93 -5.27 9.50 -0.20
N LEU A 94 -4.94 10.28 -1.23
CA LEU A 94 -4.96 9.88 -2.63
C LEU A 94 -3.62 9.33 -3.07
N GLU A 95 -3.58 8.05 -3.43
CA GLU A 95 -2.34 7.42 -3.89
C GLU A 95 -2.60 6.38 -4.97
N PHE A 96 -1.71 6.35 -5.97
CA PHE A 96 -1.70 5.27 -6.94
C PHE A 96 -1.24 3.95 -6.30
N LYS A 97 -1.80 2.85 -6.79
CA LYS A 97 -1.31 1.51 -6.42
C LYS A 97 0.08 1.34 -7.05
N GLY A 98 1.11 1.22 -6.23
CA GLY A 98 2.48 1.00 -6.68
C GLY A 98 3.35 2.25 -6.85
N ALA A 99 2.96 3.40 -6.28
CA ALA A 99 3.90 4.48 -6.05
C ALA A 99 4.81 4.07 -4.87
N ALA A 100 5.94 3.44 -5.19
CA ALA A 100 7.04 3.12 -4.29
C ALA A 100 8.28 3.91 -4.73
#